data_AF-A0A5R9L2U2-F1
#
_entry.id   AF-A0A5R9L2U2-F1
#
_cell.length_a   1.000
_cell.length_b   1.000
_cell.length_c   1.000
_cell.angle_alpha   90.00
_cell.angle_beta   90.00
_cell.angle_gamma   90.00
#
_symmetry.space_group_name_H-M   'P 1'
#
loop_
_entity.id
_entity.type
_entity.pdbx_description
1 polymer ?
#
loop_
_entity_poly.entity_id
_entity_poly.type
_entity_poly.pdbx_seq_one_letter_code
_entity_poly.pdbx_strand_id
1 'polypeptide(L)'
;MIRLKVPVFAGYIVLFFLTLAGGFASGQSSTTANAPKFDLKDGDRVVFLGNSIFENDFQYGYLEMALTTRFSDKGITFRNLGWTGDNVWGEGRSTYTNPPTPYQHLMEDITKAQPTVVFLAYGGVEAQDGKAGIPHFKEGLEKLLDTLDKLGARTILLSTIPVASNDTAQHVAERNADLELYSTAIYQVASLRNKQYIDIYNPILNTSKKSVILENTVHLNELGYYYLATILEKALGLDAAKATTAITYAKEKSTASNGKVIPADDESALVKFTVQNQYLPLPTPKSGGWIVDNARMLRIAGLKKGYYVLMSENKEVAAASAREWESGVEIKQGPQFSQSEEVRNMILKKNEIHFFQYRPMNQTYITGFRKYEQGRHVKGLEDQNILIKFLEGQIILNSEPKEVTYELRKLE
;
A
#
# COMPACT_ATOMS: atom_id res chain seq x y z
N MET A 1 78.42 -14.54 37.45
CA MET A 1 77.81 -15.79 36.95
C MET A 1 76.36 -15.48 36.57
N ILE A 2 75.94 -15.88 35.36
CA ILE A 2 74.54 -16.00 34.84
C ILE A 2 73.80 -14.64 34.64
N ARG A 3 73.88 -13.96 33.48
CA ARG A 3 72.98 -13.99 32.28
C ARG A 3 71.47 -13.95 32.65
N LEU A 4 70.59 -13.07 32.14
CA LEU A 4 70.35 -12.66 30.74
C LEU A 4 69.32 -11.49 30.66
N LYS A 5 69.63 -10.49 29.82
CA LYS A 5 68.81 -9.62 28.91
C LYS A 5 67.42 -9.07 29.32
N VAL A 6 67.17 -7.79 28.95
CA VAL A 6 66.06 -7.29 28.07
C VAL A 6 66.20 -5.75 27.91
N PRO A 7 65.75 -5.14 26.78
CA PRO A 7 66.45 -4.05 26.11
C PRO A 7 65.93 -2.63 26.39
N VAL A 8 66.77 -1.70 25.97
CA VAL A 8 66.58 -0.24 25.84
C VAL A 8 65.39 0.09 24.94
N PHE A 9 64.53 1.01 25.39
CA PHE A 9 64.03 2.11 24.55
C PHE A 9 63.61 3.29 25.44
N ALA A 10 64.44 4.34 25.44
CA ALA A 10 64.05 5.70 25.79
C ALA A 10 62.95 6.14 24.81
N GLY A 11 61.93 6.91 25.18
CA GLY A 11 61.90 8.00 26.14
C GLY A 11 61.59 9.29 25.37
N TYR A 12 60.38 9.78 25.61
CA TYR A 12 59.92 11.18 25.58
C TYR A 12 58.98 11.70 24.49
N ILE A 13 57.75 11.96 24.97
CA ILE A 13 56.95 13.20 24.91
C ILE A 13 56.53 13.71 23.53
N VAL A 14 55.21 13.68 23.29
CA VAL A 14 54.43 14.85 22.86
C VAL A 14 53.06 14.82 23.54
N LEU A 15 52.73 15.89 24.28
CA LEU A 15 51.38 16.23 24.76
C LEU A 15 50.46 16.44 23.54
N PHE A 16 49.26 15.83 23.52
CA PHE A 16 48.18 16.32 22.68
C PHE A 16 46.88 16.47 23.46
N PHE A 17 46.35 17.69 23.38
CA PHE A 17 45.16 18.22 24.03
C PHE A 17 43.88 17.49 23.61
N LEU A 18 42.94 17.38 24.56
CA LEU A 18 41.54 17.04 24.31
C LEU A 18 40.88 18.06 23.38
N THR A 19 40.30 17.56 22.28
CA THR A 19 39.11 18.14 21.65
C THR A 19 38.18 17.00 21.23
N LEU A 20 37.26 16.61 22.11
CA LEU A 20 36.06 15.84 21.74
C LEU A 20 35.05 16.83 21.14
N ALA A 21 35.14 17.04 19.82
CA ALA A 21 34.06 17.63 19.06
C ALA A 21 33.11 16.50 18.63
N GLY A 22 31.85 16.58 19.05
CA GLY A 22 30.78 15.69 18.62
C GLY A 22 30.61 15.75 17.10
N GLY A 23 30.99 14.67 16.44
CA GLY A 23 30.53 14.38 15.09
C GLY A 23 29.20 13.64 15.18
N PHE A 24 28.11 14.31 14.83
CA PHE A 24 26.89 13.62 14.44
C PHE A 24 27.25 12.70 13.27
N ALA A 25 27.23 11.39 13.50
CA ALA A 25 27.33 10.41 12.43
C ALA A 25 26.02 10.49 11.62
N SER A 26 26.02 11.33 10.60
CA SER A 26 25.08 11.24 9.49
C SER A 26 25.32 9.89 8.81
N GLY A 27 24.52 8.88 9.18
CA GLY A 27 24.47 7.60 8.49
C GLY A 27 24.15 7.85 7.03
N GLN A 28 25.15 7.64 6.19
CA GLN A 28 25.11 7.82 4.76
C GLN A 28 23.96 7.02 4.14
N SER A 29 23.29 7.64 3.18
CA SER A 29 22.52 7.00 2.14
C SER A 29 23.33 5.86 1.51
N SER A 30 23.11 4.64 1.97
CA SER A 30 23.50 3.46 1.22
C SER A 30 22.51 3.32 0.07
N THR A 31 22.99 3.59 -1.14
CA THR A 31 22.43 3.04 -2.38
C THR A 31 22.24 1.53 -2.20
N THR A 32 21.00 1.07 -2.00
CA THR A 32 20.66 -0.34 -2.00
C THR A 32 20.71 -0.86 -3.43
N ALA A 33 21.87 -1.40 -3.80
CA ALA A 33 21.96 -2.38 -4.85
C ALA A 33 21.12 -3.61 -4.46
N ASN A 34 20.14 -3.96 -5.31
CA ASN A 34 19.42 -5.24 -5.37
C ASN A 34 18.94 -5.84 -4.03
N ALA A 35 18.08 -5.14 -3.30
CA ALA A 35 17.06 -5.88 -2.55
C ALA A 35 16.20 -6.65 -3.59
N PRO A 36 15.92 -7.95 -3.40
CA PRO A 36 15.05 -8.67 -4.34
C PRO A 36 13.72 -7.95 -4.42
N LYS A 37 13.27 -7.63 -5.65
CA LYS A 37 11.98 -7.00 -5.91
C LYS A 37 10.90 -7.81 -5.19
N PHE A 38 10.00 -7.14 -4.47
CA PHE A 38 8.91 -7.83 -3.83
C PHE A 38 8.09 -8.59 -4.88
N ASP A 39 7.74 -9.83 -4.56
CA ASP A 39 6.96 -10.69 -5.44
C ASP A 39 5.95 -11.50 -4.63
N LEU A 40 4.77 -11.72 -5.22
CA LEU A 40 3.78 -12.68 -4.75
C LEU A 40 3.83 -13.92 -5.65
N LYS A 41 3.54 -15.09 -5.08
CA LYS A 41 3.47 -16.36 -5.81
C LYS A 41 2.03 -16.68 -6.20
N ASP A 42 1.87 -17.56 -7.17
CA ASP A 42 0.55 -18.02 -7.60
C ASP A 42 -0.25 -18.58 -6.40
N GLY A 43 -1.46 -18.07 -6.23
CA GLY A 43 -2.36 -18.47 -5.14
C GLY A 43 -1.93 -17.99 -3.74
N ASP A 44 -1.02 -17.02 -3.63
CA ASP A 44 -0.69 -16.41 -2.34
C ASP A 44 -1.96 -15.84 -1.67
N ARG A 45 -2.03 -16.01 -0.34
CA ARG A 45 -3.11 -15.55 0.52
C ARG A 45 -2.58 -14.42 1.37
N VAL A 46 -2.89 -13.20 0.96
CA VAL A 46 -2.42 -11.96 1.60
C VAL A 46 -3.40 -11.57 2.71
N VAL A 47 -2.89 -11.35 3.91
CA VAL A 47 -3.65 -10.80 5.03
C VAL A 47 -3.14 -9.42 5.39
N PHE A 48 -4.04 -8.46 5.47
CA PHE A 48 -3.82 -7.17 6.12
C PHE A 48 -4.23 -7.29 7.59
N LEU A 49 -3.25 -7.32 8.50
CA LEU A 49 -3.46 -7.55 9.93
C LEU A 49 -3.00 -6.34 10.74
N GLY A 50 -3.89 -5.78 11.56
CA GLY A 50 -3.58 -4.58 12.31
C GLY A 50 -4.81 -3.93 12.92
N ASN A 51 -4.71 -2.64 13.18
CA ASN A 51 -5.79 -1.84 13.76
C ASN A 51 -6.61 -1.11 12.68
N SER A 52 -7.12 0.09 13.00
CA SER A 52 -7.92 0.93 12.11
C SER A 52 -7.21 1.31 10.80
N ILE A 53 -5.87 1.26 10.73
CA ILE A 53 -5.15 1.47 9.47
C ILE A 53 -5.56 0.48 8.39
N PHE A 54 -5.85 -0.78 8.73
CA PHE A 54 -6.36 -1.73 7.76
C PHE A 54 -7.88 -1.79 7.79
N GLU A 55 -8.53 -1.74 8.96
CA GLU A 55 -9.99 -1.78 9.01
C GLU A 55 -10.62 -0.69 8.16
N ASN A 56 -10.15 0.56 8.22
CA ASN A 56 -10.81 1.65 7.52
C ASN A 56 -10.59 1.63 5.99
N ASP A 57 -9.59 0.91 5.47
CA ASP A 57 -9.46 0.70 4.01
C ASP A 57 -10.65 -0.12 3.48
N PHE A 58 -11.40 -0.80 4.34
CA PHE A 58 -12.68 -1.41 3.98
C PHE A 58 -13.58 -0.51 3.12
N GLN A 59 -13.59 0.79 3.41
CA GLN A 59 -14.42 1.76 2.72
C GLN A 59 -13.89 2.15 1.33
N TYR A 60 -12.59 1.91 1.07
CA TYR A 60 -11.88 2.47 -0.07
C TYR A 60 -11.16 1.44 -0.94
N GLY A 61 -10.71 0.31 -0.40
CA GLY A 61 -10.14 -0.83 -1.13
C GLY A 61 -8.83 -0.54 -1.87
N TYR A 62 -8.10 0.50 -1.52
CA TYR A 62 -6.91 0.91 -2.28
C TYR A 62 -5.74 -0.05 -2.09
N LEU A 63 -5.58 -0.62 -0.91
CA LEU A 63 -4.44 -1.50 -0.61
C LEU A 63 -4.54 -2.81 -1.40
N GLU A 64 -5.73 -3.41 -1.42
CA GLU A 64 -6.01 -4.60 -2.22
C GLU A 64 -5.94 -4.29 -3.72
N MET A 65 -6.50 -3.15 -4.17
CA MET A 65 -6.48 -2.77 -5.58
C MET A 65 -5.06 -2.60 -6.12
N ALA A 66 -4.18 -1.95 -5.35
CA ALA A 66 -2.78 -1.77 -5.73
C ALA A 66 -2.07 -3.12 -5.93
N LEU A 67 -2.23 -4.07 -5.02
CA LEU A 67 -1.59 -5.38 -5.17
C LEU A 67 -2.26 -6.24 -6.25
N THR A 68 -3.60 -6.23 -6.33
CA THR A 68 -4.36 -6.98 -7.34
C THR A 68 -3.91 -6.62 -8.76
N THR A 69 -3.78 -5.34 -9.07
CA THR A 69 -3.39 -4.90 -10.43
C THR A 69 -1.92 -5.14 -10.76
N ARG A 70 -1.05 -5.36 -9.76
CA ARG A 70 0.38 -5.64 -9.95
C ARG A 70 0.67 -7.13 -10.07
N PHE A 71 -0.27 -7.98 -9.68
CA PHE A 71 -0.18 -9.44 -9.66
C PHE A 71 -1.45 -10.07 -10.25
N SER A 72 -2.01 -9.44 -11.28
CA SER A 72 -3.33 -9.78 -11.86
C SER A 72 -3.41 -11.21 -12.40
N ASP A 73 -2.28 -11.77 -12.80
CA ASP A 73 -2.11 -13.10 -13.37
C ASP A 73 -1.90 -14.21 -12.31
N LYS A 74 -1.69 -13.86 -11.05
CA LYS A 74 -1.25 -14.80 -10.00
C LYS A 74 -2.36 -15.38 -9.15
N GLY A 75 -3.61 -14.97 -9.36
CA GLY A 75 -4.76 -15.47 -8.59
C GLY A 75 -4.64 -15.23 -7.08
N ILE A 76 -4.11 -14.07 -6.70
CA ILE A 76 -3.92 -13.68 -5.29
C ILE A 76 -5.27 -13.47 -4.60
N THR A 77 -5.38 -13.89 -3.35
CA THR A 77 -6.57 -13.61 -2.51
C THR A 77 -6.19 -12.74 -1.31
N PHE A 78 -7.14 -11.90 -0.88
CA PHE A 78 -6.91 -10.89 0.16
C PHE A 78 -7.95 -10.98 1.26
N ARG A 79 -7.50 -10.96 2.51
CA ARG A 79 -8.35 -10.86 3.70
C ARG A 79 -7.91 -9.66 4.54
N ASN A 80 -8.87 -8.86 4.97
CA ASN A 80 -8.63 -7.74 5.86
C ASN A 80 -9.08 -8.13 7.27
N LEU A 81 -8.10 -8.39 8.13
CA LEU A 81 -8.33 -8.73 9.53
C LEU A 81 -8.05 -7.53 10.45
N GLY A 82 -8.08 -6.31 9.90
CA GLY A 82 -8.00 -5.07 10.66
C GLY A 82 -9.11 -4.99 11.71
N TRP A 83 -8.77 -4.45 12.89
CA TRP A 83 -9.72 -4.25 13.98
C TRP A 83 -9.47 -2.91 14.69
N THR A 84 -10.41 -1.97 14.61
CA THR A 84 -10.28 -0.65 15.22
C THR A 84 -10.15 -0.75 16.74
N GLY A 85 -9.15 -0.06 17.29
CA GLY A 85 -8.82 -0.10 18.72
C GLY A 85 -7.98 -1.31 19.14
N ASP A 86 -7.62 -2.20 18.20
CA ASP A 86 -6.84 -3.39 18.50
C ASP A 86 -5.33 -3.11 18.66
N ASN A 87 -4.66 -3.98 19.41
CA ASN A 87 -3.21 -3.98 19.61
C ASN A 87 -2.62 -5.36 19.29
N VAL A 88 -1.30 -5.53 19.44
CA VAL A 88 -0.62 -6.84 19.23
C VAL A 88 -1.14 -7.99 20.11
N TRP A 89 -1.92 -7.70 21.14
CA TRP A 89 -2.54 -8.68 22.03
C TRP A 89 -3.99 -9.00 21.69
N GLY A 90 -4.57 -8.37 20.66
CA GLY A 90 -5.94 -8.63 20.26
C GLY A 90 -6.97 -7.95 21.17
N GLU A 91 -6.59 -7.00 22.05
CA GLU A 91 -7.48 -6.46 23.08
C GLU A 91 -8.78 -5.84 22.54
N GLY A 92 -8.75 -5.27 21.32
CA GLY A 92 -9.95 -4.73 20.68
C GLY A 92 -11.01 -5.79 20.40
N ARG A 93 -10.61 -7.07 20.38
CA ARG A 93 -11.45 -8.25 20.11
C ARG A 93 -12.02 -8.88 21.38
N SER A 94 -11.81 -8.25 22.53
CA SER A 94 -12.26 -8.78 23.81
C SER A 94 -13.78 -8.94 23.87
N THR A 95 -14.23 -10.03 24.47
CA THR A 95 -15.63 -10.25 24.84
C THR A 95 -15.75 -10.35 26.37
N TYR A 96 -16.90 -9.99 26.93
CA TYR A 96 -17.13 -9.90 28.39
C TYR A 96 -17.12 -11.27 29.13
N THR A 97 -16.53 -12.33 28.59
CA THR A 97 -16.65 -13.70 29.11
C THR A 97 -15.31 -14.44 29.21
N ASN A 98 -15.34 -15.58 29.93
CA ASN A 98 -14.32 -16.64 29.93
C ASN A 98 -14.01 -17.13 28.48
N PRO A 99 -12.93 -17.92 28.25
CA PRO A 99 -12.29 -18.15 26.95
C PRO A 99 -13.21 -18.31 25.72
N PRO A 100 -12.73 -17.92 24.52
CA PRO A 100 -11.34 -17.51 24.23
C PRO A 100 -11.01 -16.08 24.68
N THR A 101 -9.75 -15.90 25.12
CA THR A 101 -9.16 -14.58 25.41
C THR A 101 -9.06 -13.73 24.13
N PRO A 102 -8.86 -12.41 24.23
CA PRO A 102 -8.73 -11.54 23.05
C PRO A 102 -7.60 -11.99 22.12
N TYR A 103 -6.47 -12.42 22.70
CA TYR A 103 -5.36 -12.97 21.94
C TYR A 103 -5.69 -14.31 21.27
N GLN A 104 -6.43 -15.18 21.94
CA GLN A 104 -6.89 -16.45 21.34
C GLN A 104 -7.82 -16.18 20.15
N HIS A 105 -8.73 -15.21 20.25
CA HIS A 105 -9.55 -14.79 19.11
C HIS A 105 -8.69 -14.30 17.93
N LEU A 106 -7.71 -13.43 18.20
CA LEU A 106 -6.76 -12.98 17.17
C LEU A 106 -6.04 -14.18 16.50
N MET A 107 -5.57 -15.15 17.28
CA MET A 107 -4.89 -16.34 16.74
C MET A 107 -5.83 -17.23 15.92
N GLU A 108 -7.09 -17.41 16.35
CA GLU A 108 -8.11 -18.16 15.63
C GLU A 108 -8.40 -17.52 14.26
N ASP A 109 -8.57 -16.20 14.22
CA ASP A 109 -8.86 -15.45 12.99
C ASP A 109 -7.70 -15.56 11.98
N ILE A 110 -6.46 -15.39 12.46
CA ILE A 110 -5.25 -15.53 11.63
C ILE A 110 -5.12 -16.97 11.11
N THR A 111 -5.30 -17.96 11.98
CA THR A 111 -5.17 -19.37 11.61
C THR A 111 -6.22 -19.77 10.57
N LYS A 112 -7.46 -19.31 10.73
CA LYS A 112 -8.56 -19.56 9.79
C LYS A 112 -8.31 -18.94 8.42
N ALA A 113 -7.65 -17.77 8.36
CA ALA A 113 -7.28 -17.13 7.10
C ALA A 113 -6.14 -17.85 6.35
N GLN A 114 -5.38 -18.71 7.04
CA GLN A 114 -4.26 -19.48 6.48
C GLN A 114 -3.27 -18.62 5.65
N PRO A 115 -2.78 -17.47 6.14
CA PRO A 115 -1.98 -16.55 5.32
C PRO A 115 -0.71 -17.21 4.78
N THR A 116 -0.29 -16.81 3.57
CA THR A 116 1.09 -17.02 3.09
C THR A 116 1.91 -15.73 3.14
N VAL A 117 1.24 -14.57 3.12
CA VAL A 117 1.87 -13.26 3.26
C VAL A 117 1.03 -12.41 4.22
N VAL A 118 1.68 -11.71 5.16
CA VAL A 118 1.00 -10.81 6.10
C VAL A 118 1.64 -9.44 6.06
N PHE A 119 0.85 -8.42 5.78
CA PHE A 119 1.18 -7.03 6.09
C PHE A 119 0.70 -6.73 7.51
N LEU A 120 1.62 -6.39 8.40
CA LEU A 120 1.38 -6.23 9.83
C LEU A 120 1.52 -4.77 10.24
N ALA A 121 0.46 -4.16 10.77
CA ALA A 121 0.44 -2.76 11.18
C ALA A 121 -0.23 -2.56 12.55
N TYR A 122 0.60 -2.62 13.59
CA TYR A 122 0.25 -2.34 14.99
C TYR A 122 1.20 -1.28 15.58
N GLY A 123 1.10 -0.98 16.87
CA GLY A 123 1.92 0.02 17.57
C GLY A 123 1.25 1.39 17.69
N GLY A 124 0.24 1.67 16.87
CA GLY A 124 -0.48 2.95 16.92
C GLY A 124 -1.34 3.11 18.19
N VAL A 125 -1.99 2.04 18.65
CA VAL A 125 -2.79 2.07 19.89
C VAL A 125 -1.86 2.06 21.10
N GLU A 126 -0.88 1.14 21.08
CA GLU A 126 0.10 0.89 22.13
C GLU A 126 0.98 2.10 22.42
N ALA A 127 1.21 2.97 21.42
CA ALA A 127 1.91 4.23 21.62
C ALA A 127 1.29 5.13 22.71
N GLN A 128 0.04 4.89 23.14
CA GLN A 128 -0.58 5.66 24.23
C GLN A 128 0.09 5.38 25.59
N ASP A 129 0.74 4.23 25.74
CA ASP A 129 1.49 3.87 26.95
C ASP A 129 2.91 4.48 26.97
N GLY A 130 3.24 5.27 25.94
CA GLY A 130 4.53 5.90 25.75
C GLY A 130 5.71 4.93 25.86
N LYS A 131 6.85 5.44 26.32
CA LYS A 131 8.07 4.64 26.50
C LYS A 131 7.89 3.44 27.46
N ALA A 132 6.99 3.54 28.43
CA ALA A 132 6.78 2.49 29.43
C ALA A 132 6.15 1.22 28.82
N GLY A 133 5.34 1.35 27.77
CA GLY A 133 4.69 0.22 27.09
C GLY A 133 5.58 -0.56 26.12
N ILE A 134 6.75 -0.03 25.74
CA ILE A 134 7.64 -0.64 24.73
C ILE A 134 8.02 -2.10 25.04
N PRO A 135 8.39 -2.49 26.28
CA PRO A 135 8.70 -3.88 26.59
C PRO A 135 7.52 -4.82 26.35
N HIS A 136 6.31 -4.43 26.78
CA HIS A 136 5.10 -5.23 26.62
C HIS A 136 4.68 -5.36 25.15
N PHE A 137 4.80 -4.26 24.39
CA PHE A 137 4.56 -4.26 22.96
C PHE A 137 5.52 -5.19 22.20
N LYS A 138 6.82 -5.12 22.49
CA LYS A 138 7.82 -6.00 21.85
C LYS A 138 7.54 -7.47 22.14
N GLU A 139 7.17 -7.81 23.38
CA GLU A 139 6.79 -9.17 23.75
C GLU A 139 5.58 -9.66 22.93
N GLY A 140 4.53 -8.85 22.81
CA GLY A 140 3.33 -9.20 22.04
C GLY A 140 3.63 -9.35 20.55
N LEU A 141 4.43 -8.43 20.00
CA LEU A 141 4.86 -8.47 18.61
C LEU A 141 5.68 -9.74 18.31
N GLU A 142 6.66 -10.09 19.16
CA GLU A 142 7.47 -11.31 19.00
C GLU A 142 6.59 -12.58 19.06
N LYS A 143 5.66 -12.66 20.01
CA LYS A 143 4.71 -13.79 20.11
C LYS A 143 3.81 -13.89 18.87
N LEU A 144 3.31 -12.77 18.36
CA LEU A 144 2.51 -12.74 17.15
C LEU A 144 3.33 -13.22 15.93
N LEU A 145 4.58 -12.76 15.81
CA LEU A 145 5.49 -13.19 14.75
C LEU A 145 5.81 -14.69 14.85
N ASP A 146 5.97 -15.25 16.05
CA ASP A 146 6.16 -16.70 16.24
C ASP A 146 4.99 -17.52 15.69
N THR A 147 3.76 -17.06 15.88
CA THR A 147 2.58 -17.72 15.31
C THR A 147 2.56 -17.62 13.79
N LEU A 148 2.84 -16.44 13.23
CA LEU A 148 2.90 -16.25 11.78
C LEU A 148 4.00 -17.10 11.13
N ASP A 149 5.16 -17.22 11.77
CA ASP A 149 6.25 -18.08 11.32
C ASP A 149 5.89 -19.57 11.36
N LYS A 150 5.17 -20.02 12.40
CA LYS A 150 4.64 -21.39 12.47
C LYS A 150 3.62 -21.70 11.37
N LEU A 151 2.87 -20.71 10.92
CA LEU A 151 1.97 -20.84 9.77
C LEU A 151 2.71 -20.80 8.42
N GLY A 152 4.02 -20.52 8.42
CA GLY A 152 4.83 -20.39 7.21
C GLY A 152 4.58 -19.09 6.45
N ALA A 153 4.00 -18.07 7.09
CA ALA A 153 3.64 -16.82 6.44
C ALA A 153 4.83 -15.84 6.39
N ARG A 154 5.12 -15.29 5.21
CA ARG A 154 6.07 -14.18 5.07
C ARG A 154 5.44 -12.90 5.64
N THR A 155 6.05 -12.34 6.69
CA THR A 155 5.56 -11.10 7.32
C THR A 155 6.32 -9.87 6.84
N ILE A 156 5.58 -8.80 6.57
CA ILE A 156 6.08 -7.45 6.26
C ILE A 156 5.53 -6.52 7.33
N LEU A 157 6.41 -5.89 8.10
CA LEU A 157 6.03 -5.00 9.18
C LEU A 157 5.97 -3.56 8.67
N LEU A 158 4.87 -2.88 8.95
CA LEU A 158 4.69 -1.46 8.66
C LEU A 158 4.98 -0.65 9.92
N SER A 159 5.59 0.52 9.76
CA SER A 159 5.67 1.50 10.84
C SER A 159 4.27 1.97 11.28
N THR A 160 4.22 2.72 12.38
CA THR A 160 3.05 3.54 12.74
C THR A 160 2.79 4.62 11.68
N ILE A 161 1.65 5.30 11.76
CA ILE A 161 1.35 6.53 11.02
C ILE A 161 1.31 7.72 12.00
N PRO A 162 1.63 8.95 11.56
CA PRO A 162 1.57 10.13 12.39
C PRO A 162 0.14 10.54 12.69
N VAL A 163 -0.03 11.32 13.75
CA VAL A 163 -1.19 12.18 13.93
C VAL A 163 -0.91 13.57 13.39
N ALA A 164 -1.92 14.24 12.81
CA ALA A 164 -1.79 15.62 12.36
C ALA A 164 -3.05 16.43 12.65
N SER A 165 -2.86 17.59 13.28
CA SER A 165 -3.91 18.55 13.57
C SER A 165 -3.31 19.95 13.60
N ASN A 166 -4.11 20.95 13.21
CA ASN A 166 -3.77 22.36 13.39
C ASN A 166 -4.16 22.88 14.78
N ASP A 167 -4.87 22.07 15.57
CA ASP A 167 -5.25 22.40 16.93
C ASP A 167 -4.11 22.07 17.91
N THR A 168 -3.45 23.12 18.39
CA THR A 168 -2.32 23.01 19.34
C THR A 168 -2.71 22.38 20.67
N ALA A 169 -3.99 22.38 21.05
CA ALA A 169 -4.46 21.74 22.28
C ALA A 169 -4.43 20.20 22.21
N GLN A 170 -4.23 19.63 21.02
CA GLN A 170 -4.21 18.17 20.82
C GLN A 170 -2.83 17.55 21.05
N HIS A 171 -1.84 18.31 21.52
CA HIS A 171 -0.49 17.84 21.89
C HIS A 171 0.14 16.88 20.87
N VAL A 172 -0.07 17.14 19.57
CA VAL A 172 0.30 16.22 18.47
C VAL A 172 1.79 15.91 18.40
N ALA A 173 2.66 16.79 18.90
CA ALA A 173 4.11 16.59 18.93
C ALA A 173 4.52 15.47 19.90
N GLU A 174 3.96 15.46 21.12
CA GLU A 174 4.21 14.41 22.10
C GLU A 174 3.69 13.07 21.60
N ARG A 175 2.48 13.08 21.04
CA ARG A 175 1.87 11.88 20.45
C ARG A 175 2.70 11.30 19.30
N ASN A 176 3.22 12.15 18.43
CA ASN A 176 4.09 11.74 17.33
C ASN A 176 5.44 11.21 17.83
N ALA A 177 6.01 11.80 18.89
CA ALA A 177 7.23 11.28 19.51
C ALA A 177 7.04 9.85 20.03
N ASP A 178 5.89 9.56 20.66
CA ASP A 178 5.57 8.18 21.07
C ASP A 178 5.38 7.25 19.86
N LEU A 179 4.66 7.69 18.83
CA LEU A 179 4.48 6.89 17.60
C LEU A 179 5.81 6.54 16.92
N GLU A 180 6.79 7.44 16.96
CA GLU A 180 8.16 7.21 16.45
C GLU A 180 8.95 6.22 17.31
N LEU A 181 8.77 6.23 18.64
CA LEU A 181 9.34 5.21 19.53
C LEU A 181 8.85 3.81 19.16
N TYR A 182 7.55 3.67 18.89
CA TYR A 182 6.96 2.39 18.49
C TYR A 182 7.36 1.98 17.07
N SER A 183 7.43 2.93 16.13
CA SER A 183 7.99 2.69 14.80
C SER A 183 9.43 2.15 14.87
N THR A 184 10.25 2.74 15.74
CA THR A 184 11.63 2.30 16.00
C THR A 184 11.67 0.89 16.61
N ALA A 185 10.78 0.60 17.56
CA ALA A 185 10.68 -0.74 18.15
C ALA A 185 10.29 -1.81 17.12
N ILE A 186 9.34 -1.50 16.22
CA ILE A 186 8.94 -2.38 15.11
C ILE A 186 10.13 -2.65 14.18
N TYR A 187 10.86 -1.59 13.79
CA TYR A 187 12.06 -1.73 12.96
C TYR A 187 13.13 -2.63 13.61
N GLN A 188 13.37 -2.45 14.92
CA GLN A 188 14.34 -3.26 15.66
C GLN A 188 13.94 -4.75 15.68
N VAL A 189 12.68 -5.06 15.99
CA VAL A 189 12.17 -6.43 15.99
C VAL A 189 12.25 -7.03 14.58
N ALA A 190 11.80 -6.30 13.55
CA ALA A 190 11.88 -6.75 12.16
C ALA A 190 13.33 -7.07 11.76
N SER A 191 14.29 -6.21 12.11
CA SER A 191 15.71 -6.41 11.81
C SER A 191 16.29 -7.64 12.51
N LEU A 192 16.00 -7.81 13.80
CA LEU A 192 16.44 -8.98 14.59
C LEU A 192 15.86 -10.30 14.03
N ARG A 193 14.62 -10.24 13.53
CA ARG A 193 13.90 -11.37 12.94
C ARG A 193 14.18 -11.57 11.44
N ASN A 194 15.04 -10.74 10.82
CA ASN A 194 15.30 -10.72 9.39
C ASN A 194 14.01 -10.64 8.54
N LYS A 195 13.05 -9.82 8.98
CA LYS A 195 11.78 -9.56 8.31
C LYS A 195 11.82 -8.22 7.58
N GLN A 196 11.05 -8.12 6.50
CA GLN A 196 10.94 -6.85 5.78
C GLN A 196 10.21 -5.82 6.65
N TYR A 197 10.75 -4.61 6.71
CA TYR A 197 10.14 -3.45 7.34
C TYR A 197 9.92 -2.35 6.30
N ILE A 198 8.76 -1.70 6.36
CA ILE A 198 8.43 -0.57 5.51
C ILE A 198 8.06 0.62 6.40
N ASP A 199 8.82 1.71 6.26
CA ASP A 199 8.48 2.99 6.86
C ASP A 199 7.36 3.67 6.05
N ILE A 200 6.18 3.74 6.65
CA ILE A 200 5.04 4.51 6.16
C ILE A 200 4.83 5.81 6.96
N TYR A 201 5.51 5.99 8.10
CA TYR A 201 5.36 7.14 8.97
C TYR A 201 5.83 8.43 8.28
N ASN A 202 7.09 8.45 7.85
CA ASN A 202 7.67 9.66 7.24
C ASN A 202 6.99 10.05 5.93
N PRO A 203 6.67 9.12 5.00
CA PRO A 203 5.91 9.45 3.80
C PRO A 203 4.53 10.03 4.09
N ILE A 204 3.77 9.46 5.03
CA ILE A 204 2.45 9.98 5.42
C ILE A 204 2.58 11.35 6.10
N LEU A 205 3.55 11.55 6.99
CA LEU A 205 3.82 12.84 7.63
C LEU A 205 4.14 13.94 6.62
N ASN A 206 4.95 13.63 5.61
CA ASN A 206 5.30 14.58 4.56
C ASN A 206 4.13 14.91 3.64
N THR A 207 3.21 13.95 3.48
CA THR A 207 2.01 14.12 2.66
C THR A 207 0.94 14.93 3.42
N SER A 208 0.76 14.68 4.72
CA SER A 208 -0.19 15.42 5.57
C SER A 208 0.12 16.91 5.70
N LYS A 209 1.40 17.30 5.56
CA LYS A 209 1.82 18.71 5.48
C LYS A 209 1.35 19.42 4.21
N LYS A 210 1.00 18.69 3.16
CA LYS A 210 0.64 19.22 1.83
C LYS A 210 -0.82 19.04 1.49
N SER A 211 -1.51 18.09 2.14
CA SER A 211 -2.88 17.73 1.81
C SER A 211 -3.62 17.19 3.02
N VAL A 212 -4.93 17.43 3.08
CA VAL A 212 -5.80 16.87 4.13
C VAL A 212 -6.05 15.40 3.84
N ILE A 213 -5.24 14.54 4.47
CA ILE A 213 -5.29 13.09 4.29
C ILE A 213 -5.78 12.34 5.54
N LEU A 214 -6.07 13.07 6.63
CA LEU A 214 -6.64 12.56 7.88
C LEU A 214 -7.98 13.25 8.14
N GLU A 215 -8.96 12.52 8.68
CA GLU A 215 -10.32 13.05 8.92
C GLU A 215 -10.63 13.37 10.40
N ASN A 216 -9.86 12.83 11.35
CA ASN A 216 -10.03 13.05 12.79
C ASN A 216 -8.70 13.01 13.54
N THR A 217 -7.68 13.66 12.98
CA THR A 217 -6.31 13.71 13.51
C THR A 217 -5.55 12.38 13.43
N VAL A 218 -6.23 11.23 13.33
CA VAL A 218 -5.63 9.89 13.40
C VAL A 218 -5.88 9.05 12.15
N HIS A 219 -7.11 9.01 11.65
CA HIS A 219 -7.52 8.05 10.62
C HIS A 219 -7.36 8.63 9.21
N LEU A 220 -6.81 7.82 8.30
CA LEU A 220 -6.70 8.17 6.89
C LEU A 220 -8.08 8.27 6.25
N ASN A 221 -8.29 9.33 5.48
CA ASN A 221 -9.43 9.45 4.58
C ASN A 221 -9.13 8.78 3.22
N GLU A 222 -10.06 8.85 2.26
CA GLU A 222 -9.89 8.26 0.92
C GLU A 222 -8.56 8.68 0.25
N LEU A 223 -8.22 9.96 0.31
CA LEU A 223 -6.99 10.49 -0.26
C LEU A 223 -5.75 9.94 0.47
N GLY A 224 -5.83 9.80 1.80
CA GLY A 224 -4.79 9.15 2.61
C GLY A 224 -4.55 7.70 2.23
N TYR A 225 -5.60 6.92 1.97
CA TYR A 225 -5.47 5.54 1.52
C TYR A 225 -4.90 5.41 0.11
N TYR A 226 -5.27 6.31 -0.80
CA TYR A 226 -4.62 6.38 -2.10
C TYR A 226 -3.11 6.62 -1.97
N TYR A 227 -2.70 7.59 -1.13
CA TYR A 227 -1.28 7.82 -0.89
C TYR A 227 -0.60 6.62 -0.22
N LEU A 228 -1.22 6.00 0.79
CA LEU A 228 -0.68 4.81 1.44
C LEU A 228 -0.44 3.67 0.43
N ALA A 229 -1.38 3.43 -0.48
CA ALA A 229 -1.20 2.46 -1.55
C ALA A 229 0.00 2.80 -2.43
N THR A 230 0.15 4.06 -2.87
CA THR A 230 1.32 4.48 -3.67
C THR A 230 2.65 4.39 -2.91
N ILE A 231 2.64 4.64 -1.60
CA ILE A 231 3.80 4.52 -0.72
C ILE A 231 4.23 3.05 -0.65
N LEU A 232 3.28 2.14 -0.44
CA LEU A 232 3.56 0.70 -0.43
C LEU A 232 4.04 0.20 -1.79
N GLU A 233 3.43 0.62 -2.90
CA GLU A 233 3.90 0.27 -4.24
C GLU A 233 5.37 0.64 -4.43
N LYS A 234 5.75 1.86 -4.08
CA LYS A 234 7.14 2.33 -4.16
C LYS A 234 8.07 1.54 -3.23
N ALA A 235 7.68 1.35 -1.97
CA ALA A 235 8.49 0.62 -0.99
C ALA A 235 8.71 -0.86 -1.36
N LEU A 236 7.76 -1.45 -2.09
CA LEU A 236 7.84 -2.80 -2.62
C LEU A 236 8.55 -2.88 -3.99
N GLY A 237 8.92 -1.74 -4.59
CA GLY A 237 9.54 -1.68 -5.92
C GLY A 237 8.57 -2.00 -7.06
N LEU A 238 7.28 -1.73 -6.87
CA LEU A 238 6.20 -1.95 -7.83
C LEU A 238 5.83 -0.69 -8.64
N ASP A 239 6.41 0.47 -8.32
CA ASP A 239 6.14 1.77 -8.97
C ASP A 239 6.82 1.96 -10.34
N ALA A 240 7.82 1.13 -10.66
CA ALA A 240 8.68 1.25 -11.84
C ALA A 240 7.96 1.16 -13.21
N ALA A 241 6.67 0.80 -13.23
CA ALA A 241 5.88 0.64 -14.45
C ALA A 241 5.18 1.93 -14.93
N LYS A 242 5.27 3.03 -14.18
CA LYS A 242 4.60 4.29 -14.50
C LYS A 242 5.37 5.08 -15.57
N ALA A 243 5.16 4.76 -16.85
CA ALA A 243 5.86 5.40 -17.96
C ALA A 243 4.93 6.26 -18.83
N THR A 244 5.38 7.49 -19.14
CA THR A 244 4.74 8.37 -20.13
C THR A 244 4.71 7.67 -21.49
N THR A 245 3.54 7.58 -22.12
CA THR A 245 3.44 7.15 -23.52
C THR A 245 3.81 8.32 -24.43
N ALA A 246 4.83 8.16 -25.26
CA ALA A 246 5.22 9.14 -26.27
C ALA A 246 4.93 8.63 -27.68
N ILE A 247 4.25 9.48 -28.47
CA ILE A 247 3.95 9.32 -29.89
C ILE A 247 4.71 10.40 -30.66
N THR A 248 5.37 10.01 -31.74
CA THR A 248 5.92 10.95 -32.73
C THR A 248 5.08 10.81 -33.99
N TYR A 249 4.27 11.83 -34.28
CA TYR A 249 3.44 11.86 -35.48
C TYR A 249 4.25 12.35 -36.68
N ALA A 250 4.20 11.59 -37.77
CA ALA A 250 4.64 12.01 -39.09
C ALA A 250 3.76 11.35 -40.15
N LYS A 251 3.52 12.07 -41.26
CA LYS A 251 2.61 11.64 -42.34
C LYS A 251 2.99 10.29 -42.95
N GLU A 252 4.28 10.03 -43.11
CA GLU A 252 4.75 8.78 -43.73
C GLU A 252 4.84 7.64 -42.71
N LYS A 253 5.40 7.92 -41.52
CA LYS A 253 5.63 6.91 -40.49
C LYS A 253 5.63 7.52 -39.10
N SER A 254 4.59 7.21 -38.33
CA SER A 254 4.51 7.56 -36.91
C SER A 254 5.11 6.45 -36.04
N THR A 255 5.56 6.79 -34.83
CA THR A 255 6.12 5.84 -33.86
C THR A 255 5.53 5.99 -32.48
N ALA A 256 5.50 4.91 -31.69
CA ALA A 256 5.04 4.88 -30.31
C ALA A 256 6.08 4.19 -29.41
N SER A 257 6.22 4.65 -28.16
CA SER A 257 7.17 4.10 -27.17
C SER A 257 6.58 2.95 -26.34
N ASN A 258 5.37 3.12 -25.79
CA ASN A 258 4.67 2.13 -24.96
C ASN A 258 3.45 1.55 -25.69
N GLY A 259 3.62 1.27 -26.98
CA GLY A 259 2.49 1.00 -27.85
C GLY A 259 2.89 0.73 -29.29
N LYS A 260 1.89 0.56 -30.16
CA LYS A 260 2.08 0.31 -31.59
C LYS A 260 1.21 1.25 -32.39
N VAL A 261 1.77 1.89 -33.40
CA VAL A 261 0.97 2.60 -34.42
C VAL A 261 0.33 1.54 -35.31
N ILE A 262 -0.98 1.66 -35.51
CA ILE A 262 -1.77 0.76 -36.36
C ILE A 262 -2.45 1.55 -37.49
N PRO A 263 -2.86 0.89 -38.59
CA PRO A 263 -3.57 1.56 -39.67
C PRO A 263 -4.82 2.28 -39.16
N ALA A 264 -5.02 3.52 -39.59
CA ALA A 264 -6.25 4.24 -39.33
C ALA A 264 -7.32 3.81 -40.34
N ASP A 265 -8.49 3.40 -39.85
CA ASP A 265 -9.63 2.99 -40.68
C ASP A 265 -10.55 4.18 -41.02
N ASP A 266 -10.31 5.33 -40.39
CA ASP A 266 -11.08 6.57 -40.50
C ASP A 266 -10.18 7.68 -41.06
N GLU A 267 -10.54 8.27 -42.20
CA GLU A 267 -9.78 9.34 -42.85
C GLU A 267 -9.61 10.60 -41.98
N SER A 268 -10.45 10.79 -40.95
CA SER A 268 -10.35 11.89 -39.99
C SER A 268 -9.30 11.66 -38.90
N ALA A 269 -8.83 10.42 -38.72
CA ALA A 269 -7.80 10.08 -37.74
C ALA A 269 -6.39 10.36 -38.30
N LEU A 270 -5.64 11.21 -37.62
CA LEU A 270 -4.25 11.51 -37.98
C LEU A 270 -3.31 10.36 -37.63
N VAL A 271 -3.53 9.76 -36.47
CA VAL A 271 -2.78 8.59 -36.03
C VAL A 271 -3.68 7.72 -35.17
N LYS A 272 -3.63 6.42 -35.41
CA LYS A 272 -4.24 5.39 -34.58
C LYS A 272 -3.15 4.55 -33.96
N PHE A 273 -3.24 4.29 -32.67
CA PHE A 273 -2.22 3.53 -31.95
C PHE A 273 -2.82 2.78 -30.77
N THR A 274 -2.19 1.67 -30.43
CA THR A 274 -2.49 0.94 -29.21
C THR A 274 -1.52 1.33 -28.11
N VAL A 275 -1.98 1.32 -26.87
CA VAL A 275 -1.16 1.50 -25.67
C VAL A 275 -1.29 0.26 -24.81
N GLN A 276 -0.15 -0.30 -24.42
CA GLN A 276 -0.09 -1.44 -23.51
C GLN A 276 0.37 -0.95 -22.15
N ASN A 277 -0.57 -0.84 -21.21
CA ASN A 277 -0.24 -0.52 -19.83
C ASN A 277 0.16 -1.80 -19.10
N GLN A 278 1.22 -1.73 -18.30
CA GLN A 278 1.63 -2.86 -17.49
C GLN A 278 0.66 -3.10 -16.33
N TYR A 279 0.03 -2.06 -15.79
CA TYR A 279 -0.94 -2.15 -14.70
C TYR A 279 -2.13 -1.22 -14.92
N LEU A 280 -3.28 -1.53 -14.33
CA LEU A 280 -4.40 -0.60 -14.27
C LEU A 280 -4.05 0.59 -13.35
N PRO A 281 -4.49 1.82 -13.70
CA PRO A 281 -4.28 2.99 -12.85
C PRO A 281 -5.14 2.89 -11.59
N LEU A 282 -4.65 3.31 -10.43
CA LEU A 282 -5.49 3.39 -9.22
C LEU A 282 -6.62 4.41 -9.41
N PRO A 283 -7.87 4.11 -9.06
CA PRO A 283 -8.96 5.09 -9.04
C PRO A 283 -8.57 6.42 -8.39
N THR A 284 -8.94 7.54 -9.00
CA THR A 284 -8.60 8.86 -8.42
C THR A 284 -9.55 9.13 -7.26
N PRO A 285 -9.07 9.52 -6.06
CA PRO A 285 -9.93 9.89 -4.94
C PRO A 285 -10.87 11.04 -5.30
N LYS A 286 -12.04 11.11 -4.66
CA LYS A 286 -13.03 12.18 -4.93
C LYS A 286 -12.46 13.58 -4.70
N SER A 287 -11.62 13.74 -3.69
CA SER A 287 -10.92 15.00 -3.37
C SER A 287 -9.58 15.18 -4.10
N GLY A 288 -9.20 14.22 -4.94
CA GLY A 288 -7.88 14.10 -5.56
C GLY A 288 -7.79 14.47 -7.03
N GLY A 289 -8.75 15.22 -7.59
CA GLY A 289 -8.78 15.54 -9.04
C GLY A 289 -7.55 16.32 -9.57
N TRP A 290 -6.77 16.91 -8.68
CA TRP A 290 -5.52 17.63 -8.95
C TRP A 290 -4.27 16.75 -8.94
N ILE A 291 -4.39 15.49 -8.51
CA ILE A 291 -3.27 14.54 -8.52
C ILE A 291 -2.91 14.24 -9.98
N VAL A 292 -1.61 14.29 -10.27
CA VAL A 292 -1.05 13.94 -11.58
C VAL A 292 -0.28 12.62 -11.45
N ASP A 293 -0.62 11.64 -12.29
CA ASP A 293 0.11 10.35 -12.35
C ASP A 293 0.82 10.20 -13.70
N ASN A 294 2.15 10.05 -13.68
CA ASN A 294 2.97 9.89 -14.88
C ASN A 294 2.59 8.65 -15.71
N ALA A 295 2.01 7.61 -15.10
CA ALA A 295 1.46 6.45 -15.82
C ALA A 295 0.30 6.82 -16.76
N ARG A 296 -0.24 8.02 -16.61
CA ARG A 296 -1.37 8.55 -17.38
C ARG A 296 -0.96 9.63 -18.34
N MET A 297 0.32 9.91 -18.49
CA MET A 297 0.79 10.99 -19.37
C MET A 297 0.94 10.48 -20.80
N LEU A 298 0.32 11.19 -21.76
CA LEU A 298 0.47 10.98 -23.18
C LEU A 298 1.10 12.22 -23.83
N ARG A 299 2.24 12.02 -24.49
CA ARG A 299 2.94 13.07 -25.25
C ARG A 299 2.85 12.78 -26.74
N ILE A 300 2.41 13.74 -27.54
CA ILE A 300 2.34 13.62 -29.00
C ILE A 300 3.10 14.78 -29.65
N ALA A 301 4.23 14.47 -30.27
CA ALA A 301 5.07 15.43 -30.99
C ALA A 301 4.80 15.40 -32.51
N GLY A 302 5.19 16.45 -33.22
CA GLY A 302 5.08 16.52 -34.69
C GLY A 302 3.73 17.04 -35.22
N LEU A 303 2.82 17.45 -34.34
CA LEU A 303 1.55 18.06 -34.70
C LEU A 303 1.73 19.49 -35.22
N LYS A 304 0.96 19.88 -36.24
CA LYS A 304 0.89 21.28 -36.67
C LYS A 304 0.12 22.11 -35.63
N LYS A 305 0.29 23.44 -35.64
CA LYS A 305 -0.53 24.34 -34.80
C LYS A 305 -2.03 24.06 -35.01
N GLY A 306 -2.74 23.84 -33.91
CA GLY A 306 -4.16 23.51 -33.89
C GLY A 306 -4.55 22.84 -32.58
N TYR A 307 -5.83 22.49 -32.47
CA TYR A 307 -6.39 21.70 -31.39
C TYR A 307 -6.68 20.29 -31.87
N TYR A 308 -6.49 19.32 -30.99
CA TYR A 308 -6.63 17.91 -31.30
C TYR A 308 -7.35 17.19 -30.17
N VAL A 309 -8.19 16.25 -30.55
CA VAL A 309 -8.95 15.40 -29.65
C VAL A 309 -8.43 13.97 -29.74
N LEU A 310 -8.18 13.37 -28.59
CA LEU A 310 -7.87 11.97 -28.42
C LEU A 310 -9.18 11.22 -28.16
N MET A 311 -9.45 10.20 -28.96
CA MET A 311 -10.64 9.37 -28.89
C MET A 311 -10.26 7.93 -28.51
N SER A 312 -11.13 7.23 -27.81
CA SER A 312 -11.07 5.79 -27.61
C SER A 312 -12.49 5.23 -27.55
N GLU A 313 -12.77 4.12 -28.25
CA GLU A 313 -14.11 3.52 -28.33
C GLU A 313 -15.21 4.55 -28.72
N ASN A 314 -14.89 5.45 -29.67
CA ASN A 314 -15.75 6.56 -30.12
C ASN A 314 -16.14 7.58 -29.04
N LYS A 315 -15.45 7.59 -27.89
CA LYS A 315 -15.62 8.59 -26.83
C LYS A 315 -14.40 9.48 -26.75
N GLU A 316 -14.64 10.77 -26.51
CA GLU A 316 -13.57 11.72 -26.20
C GLU A 316 -12.86 11.33 -24.91
N VAL A 317 -11.54 11.28 -24.96
CA VAL A 317 -10.68 10.96 -23.82
C VAL A 317 -10.02 12.23 -23.29
N ALA A 318 -9.50 13.07 -24.18
CA ALA A 318 -8.91 14.36 -23.84
C ALA A 318 -8.81 15.24 -25.10
N ALA A 319 -8.89 16.56 -24.93
CA ALA A 319 -8.63 17.53 -25.99
C ALA A 319 -7.57 18.53 -25.52
N ALA A 320 -6.62 18.85 -26.39
CA ALA A 320 -5.57 19.82 -26.09
C ALA A 320 -4.98 20.43 -27.37
N SER A 321 -4.26 21.54 -27.22
CA SER A 321 -3.48 22.13 -28.30
C SER A 321 -2.27 21.28 -28.68
N ALA A 322 -1.75 21.48 -29.89
CA ALA A 322 -0.51 20.84 -30.35
C ALA A 322 0.65 20.97 -29.33
N ARG A 323 0.77 22.16 -28.71
CA ARG A 323 1.84 22.48 -27.75
C ARG A 323 1.67 21.74 -26.42
N GLU A 324 0.43 21.58 -25.96
CA GLU A 324 0.13 20.82 -24.74
C GLU A 324 0.35 19.33 -24.98
N TRP A 325 -0.10 18.79 -26.11
CA TRP A 325 0.22 17.42 -26.51
C TRP A 325 1.73 17.17 -26.58
N GLU A 326 2.50 18.11 -27.12
CA GLU A 326 3.97 18.00 -27.16
C GLU A 326 4.61 18.10 -25.77
N SER A 327 4.01 18.84 -24.84
CA SER A 327 4.47 18.93 -23.45
C SER A 327 4.05 17.71 -22.61
N GLY A 328 2.96 17.06 -23.01
CA GLY A 328 2.33 15.93 -22.33
C GLY A 328 0.97 16.31 -21.74
N VAL A 329 -0.05 15.50 -22.02
CA VAL A 329 -1.41 15.64 -21.50
C VAL A 329 -1.69 14.45 -20.58
N GLU A 330 -2.26 14.74 -19.42
CA GLU A 330 -2.71 13.70 -18.50
C GLU A 330 -4.05 13.12 -18.95
N ILE A 331 -4.09 11.81 -19.10
CA ILE A 331 -5.31 11.06 -19.41
C ILE A 331 -6.03 10.71 -18.11
N LYS A 332 -7.24 11.24 -17.92
CA LYS A 332 -8.02 11.04 -16.68
C LYS A 332 -9.23 10.13 -16.85
N GLN A 333 -9.53 9.70 -18.07
CA GLN A 333 -10.70 8.89 -18.41
C GLN A 333 -10.38 7.94 -19.57
N GLY A 334 -11.29 7.02 -19.84
CA GLY A 334 -11.17 6.02 -20.90
C GLY A 334 -11.30 4.57 -20.38
N PRO A 335 -11.15 3.57 -21.27
CA PRO A 335 -11.50 2.18 -20.97
C PRO A 335 -10.76 1.62 -19.75
N GLN A 336 -9.46 1.90 -19.62
CA GLN A 336 -8.65 1.44 -18.48
C GLN A 336 -9.12 2.01 -17.12
N PHE A 337 -9.71 3.21 -17.10
CA PHE A 337 -10.22 3.84 -15.88
C PHE A 337 -11.55 3.23 -15.49
N SER A 338 -12.42 3.00 -16.47
CA SER A 338 -13.68 2.27 -16.26
C SER A 338 -13.43 0.86 -15.76
N GLN A 339 -12.47 0.14 -16.36
CA GLN A 339 -12.05 -1.19 -15.91
C GLN A 339 -11.52 -1.16 -14.47
N SER A 340 -10.66 -0.19 -14.16
CA SER A 340 -10.11 -0.03 -12.81
C SER A 340 -11.19 0.22 -11.74
N GLU A 341 -12.15 1.09 -12.02
CA GLU A 341 -13.28 1.34 -11.13
C GLU A 341 -14.17 0.11 -10.96
N GLU A 342 -14.39 -0.67 -12.03
CA GLU A 342 -15.16 -1.91 -11.96
C GLU A 342 -14.49 -2.95 -11.04
N VAL A 343 -13.18 -3.14 -11.20
CA VAL A 343 -12.37 -4.03 -10.32
C VAL A 343 -12.44 -3.55 -8.87
N ARG A 344 -12.24 -2.25 -8.62
CA ARG A 344 -12.34 -1.68 -7.27
C ARG A 344 -13.73 -1.88 -6.67
N ASN A 345 -14.80 -1.69 -7.43
CA ASN A 345 -16.17 -1.92 -6.96
C ASN A 345 -16.41 -3.38 -6.58
N MET A 346 -15.84 -4.34 -7.32
CA MET A 346 -15.89 -5.76 -6.95
C MET A 346 -15.09 -6.05 -5.68
N ILE A 347 -13.91 -5.45 -5.53
CA ILE A 347 -13.10 -5.52 -4.30
C ILE A 347 -13.89 -5.01 -3.10
N LEU A 348 -14.53 -3.84 -3.22
CA LEU A 348 -15.34 -3.25 -2.15
C LEU A 348 -16.51 -4.16 -1.77
N LYS A 349 -17.27 -4.67 -2.75
CA LYS A 349 -18.36 -5.64 -2.48
C LYS A 349 -17.86 -6.92 -1.81
N LYS A 350 -16.74 -7.46 -2.27
CA LYS A 350 -16.14 -8.67 -1.69
C LYS A 350 -15.67 -8.41 -0.26
N ASN A 351 -15.04 -7.25 -0.01
CA ASN A 351 -14.61 -6.84 1.32
C ASN A 351 -15.79 -6.57 2.25
N GLU A 352 -16.88 -5.97 1.77
CA GLU A 352 -18.16 -5.83 2.49
C GLU A 352 -18.68 -7.16 3.00
N ILE A 353 -18.80 -8.14 2.11
CA ILE A 353 -19.25 -9.48 2.48
C ILE A 353 -18.28 -10.11 3.49
N HIS A 354 -16.96 -10.03 3.25
CA HIS A 354 -15.98 -10.57 4.17
C HIS A 354 -16.04 -9.91 5.55
N PHE A 355 -16.17 -8.59 5.63
CA PHE A 355 -16.23 -7.85 6.89
C PHE A 355 -17.43 -8.28 7.71
N PHE A 356 -18.62 -8.40 7.12
CA PHE A 356 -19.80 -8.86 7.84
C PHE A 356 -19.83 -10.38 8.08
N GLN A 357 -19.07 -11.17 7.31
CA GLN A 357 -18.82 -12.58 7.60
C GLN A 357 -17.92 -12.75 8.84
N TYR A 358 -16.85 -11.96 8.89
CA TYR A 358 -15.84 -11.96 9.93
C TYR A 358 -16.34 -11.30 11.23
N ARG A 359 -17.09 -10.19 11.09
CA ARG A 359 -17.67 -9.38 12.17
C ARG A 359 -19.16 -9.18 11.93
N PRO A 360 -19.97 -10.23 12.12
CA PRO A 360 -21.40 -10.14 11.89
C PRO A 360 -22.07 -9.19 12.88
N MET A 361 -23.12 -8.51 12.40
CA MET A 361 -24.03 -7.78 13.27
C MET A 361 -24.63 -8.76 14.28
N ASN A 362 -24.61 -8.42 15.58
CA ASN A 362 -24.92 -9.33 16.68
C ASN A 362 -23.92 -10.49 16.88
N GLN A 363 -22.62 -10.23 16.69
CA GLN A 363 -21.53 -11.19 16.91
C GLN A 363 -21.71 -12.04 18.19
N THR A 364 -22.05 -11.42 19.32
CA THR A 364 -22.31 -12.09 20.61
C THR A 364 -23.29 -13.26 20.51
N TYR A 365 -24.31 -13.14 19.67
CA TYR A 365 -25.40 -14.12 19.51
C TYR A 365 -25.14 -15.13 18.39
N ILE A 366 -24.33 -14.77 17.39
CA ILE A 366 -24.08 -15.64 16.23
C ILE A 366 -22.84 -16.49 16.47
N THR A 367 -21.72 -15.88 16.88
CA THR A 367 -20.43 -16.55 17.06
C THR A 367 -19.95 -16.53 18.51
N GLY A 368 -20.43 -15.60 19.33
CA GLY A 368 -20.00 -15.40 20.72
C GLY A 368 -20.67 -16.32 21.76
N PHE A 369 -20.57 -15.93 23.02
CA PHE A 369 -21.02 -16.75 24.16
C PHE A 369 -22.54 -16.98 24.24
N ARG A 370 -23.36 -16.22 23.49
CA ARG A 370 -24.81 -16.45 23.34
C ARG A 370 -25.18 -17.21 22.06
N LYS A 371 -24.22 -17.87 21.41
CA LYS A 371 -24.46 -18.67 20.18
C LYS A 371 -25.49 -19.77 20.32
N TYR A 372 -25.84 -20.21 21.54
CA TYR A 372 -26.95 -21.16 21.71
C TYR A 372 -28.31 -20.56 21.28
N GLU A 373 -28.43 -19.23 21.15
CA GLU A 373 -29.67 -18.54 20.74
C GLU A 373 -29.78 -18.39 19.21
N GLN A 374 -28.68 -17.99 18.55
CA GLN A 374 -28.67 -17.63 17.13
C GLN A 374 -27.53 -18.27 16.33
N GLY A 375 -26.77 -19.19 16.90
CA GLY A 375 -25.62 -19.84 16.26
C GLY A 375 -25.96 -20.66 15.01
N ARG A 376 -27.24 -21.01 14.80
CA ARG A 376 -27.70 -21.58 13.52
C ARG A 376 -27.40 -20.67 12.32
N HIS A 377 -27.26 -19.36 12.53
CA HIS A 377 -26.96 -18.39 11.47
C HIS A 377 -25.48 -18.40 11.04
N VAL A 378 -24.59 -19.09 11.75
CA VAL A 378 -23.18 -19.28 11.35
C VAL A 378 -23.09 -19.91 9.96
N LYS A 379 -23.95 -20.88 9.65
CA LYS A 379 -24.00 -21.50 8.32
C LYS A 379 -24.24 -20.46 7.22
N GLY A 380 -25.12 -19.50 7.45
CA GLY A 380 -25.39 -18.42 6.49
C GLY A 380 -24.17 -17.52 6.26
N LEU A 381 -23.33 -17.31 7.29
CA LEU A 381 -22.05 -16.62 7.13
C LEU A 381 -21.07 -17.47 6.31
N GLU A 382 -21.01 -18.78 6.55
CA GLU A 382 -20.15 -19.68 5.77
C GLU A 382 -20.56 -19.79 4.30
N ASP A 383 -21.87 -19.76 4.02
CA ASP A 383 -22.41 -19.78 2.65
C ASP A 383 -21.98 -18.54 1.85
N GLN A 384 -21.66 -17.41 2.50
CA GLN A 384 -21.11 -16.22 1.84
C GLN A 384 -19.73 -16.47 1.20
N ASN A 385 -19.01 -17.53 1.59
CA ASN A 385 -17.76 -17.92 0.93
C ASN A 385 -17.95 -18.17 -0.58
N ILE A 386 -19.15 -18.60 -1.00
CA ILE A 386 -19.46 -18.81 -2.43
C ILE A 386 -19.43 -17.46 -3.17
N LEU A 387 -20.04 -16.43 -2.59
CA LEU A 387 -20.05 -15.09 -3.17
C LEU A 387 -18.67 -14.45 -3.14
N ILE A 388 -17.92 -14.62 -2.05
CA ILE A 388 -16.53 -14.14 -1.95
C ILE A 388 -15.68 -14.77 -3.06
N LYS A 389 -15.71 -16.10 -3.20
CA LYS A 389 -14.95 -16.82 -4.24
C LYS A 389 -15.37 -16.43 -5.65
N PHE A 390 -16.68 -16.24 -5.88
CA PHE A 390 -17.18 -15.74 -7.16
C PHE A 390 -16.60 -14.37 -7.49
N LEU A 391 -16.66 -13.42 -6.55
CA LEU A 391 -16.11 -12.07 -6.73
C LEU A 391 -14.59 -12.09 -6.88
N GLU A 392 -13.86 -12.91 -6.12
CA GLU A 392 -12.41 -13.10 -6.31
C GLU A 392 -12.09 -13.54 -7.75
N GLY A 393 -12.85 -14.51 -8.28
CA GLY A 393 -12.72 -14.93 -9.68
C GLY A 393 -12.99 -13.79 -10.66
N GLN A 394 -14.03 -12.98 -10.44
CA GLN A 394 -14.32 -11.83 -11.30
C GLN A 394 -13.26 -10.73 -11.20
N ILE A 395 -12.71 -10.48 -10.01
CA ILE A 395 -11.62 -9.53 -9.79
C ILE A 395 -10.39 -9.97 -10.59
N ILE A 396 -9.98 -11.24 -10.45
CA ILE A 396 -8.82 -11.79 -11.18
C ILE A 396 -9.03 -11.63 -12.69
N LEU A 397 -10.17 -12.08 -13.22
CA LEU A 397 -10.49 -12.02 -14.66
C LEU A 397 -10.50 -10.60 -15.24
N ASN A 398 -10.81 -9.58 -14.43
CA ASN A 398 -10.93 -8.20 -14.90
C ASN A 398 -9.77 -7.30 -14.48
N SER A 399 -8.82 -7.80 -13.68
CA SER A 399 -7.69 -7.01 -13.17
C SER A 399 -6.51 -6.90 -14.15
N GLU A 400 -6.43 -7.78 -15.14
CA GLU A 400 -5.40 -7.72 -16.18
C GLU A 400 -5.65 -6.50 -17.10
N PRO A 401 -4.66 -5.62 -17.30
CA PRO A 401 -4.81 -4.47 -18.18
C PRO A 401 -5.08 -4.90 -19.62
N LYS A 402 -6.15 -4.37 -20.20
CA LYS A 402 -6.44 -4.56 -21.62
C LYS A 402 -5.67 -3.54 -22.46
N GLU A 403 -5.28 -3.96 -23.66
CA GLU A 403 -4.74 -3.03 -24.65
C GLU A 403 -5.80 -1.97 -25.00
N VAL A 404 -5.41 -0.69 -24.96
CA VAL A 404 -6.32 0.43 -25.29
C VAL A 404 -5.98 0.99 -26.65
N THR A 405 -6.97 1.12 -27.52
CA THR A 405 -6.80 1.78 -28.82
C THR A 405 -7.20 3.25 -28.72
N TYR A 406 -6.32 4.13 -29.19
CA TYR A 406 -6.54 5.55 -29.29
C TYR A 406 -6.46 6.05 -30.73
N GLU A 407 -7.27 7.06 -31.03
CA GLU A 407 -7.24 7.81 -32.29
C GLU A 407 -7.08 9.30 -31.99
N LEU A 408 -6.09 9.95 -32.60
CA LEU A 408 -5.95 11.40 -32.54
C LEU A 408 -6.58 12.03 -33.78
N ARG A 409 -7.49 12.97 -33.57
CA ARG A 409 -8.16 13.72 -34.63
C ARG A 409 -7.88 15.21 -34.46
N LYS A 410 -7.87 15.95 -35.57
CA LYS A 410 -7.81 17.41 -35.52
C LYS A 410 -9.21 17.93 -35.21
N LEU A 411 -9.34 18.85 -34.25
CA LEU A 411 -10.57 19.60 -34.02
C LEU A 411 -10.66 20.68 -35.11
N GLU A 412 -11.80 20.74 -35.80
CA GLU A 412 -12.07 21.73 -36.84
C GLU A 412 -12.23 23.15 -36.30
#